data_AF-A0A7C3GFK0-F1
#
_entry.id   AF-A0A7C3GFK0-F1
#
_cell.length_a   1.000
_cell.length_b   1.000
_cell.length_c   1.000
_cell.angle_alpha   90.00
_cell.angle_beta   90.00
_cell.angle_gamma   90.00
#
_symmetry.space_group_name_H-M   'P 1'
#
loop_
_entity.id
_entity.type
_entity.pdbx_description
1 polymer ?
#
loop_
_entity_poly.entity_id
_entity_poly.type
_entity_poly.pdbx_seq_one_letter_code
_entity_poly.pdbx_strand_id
1 'polypeptide(L)'
;WPGEIFLLYSTRTSREFIFREELEYLQRRHPNLNVVATMTRSAGTVWMGLKGRFNKELIAAAVPDIASRRAHICGPPGMMEAVKAMLVELGVPGEQVKTEAFGTAKRRPKAPAAAAGKAPATPAAATVTFTRSGKSAPLAPDVTVLEAAEAAGVEIDNSCRSGTCGSCKVKLLSGAVTMEVEDALEPEDKARNIILACQAKSSGDVSVEA
;
A
#
# COMPACT_ATOMS: atom_id res chain seq x y z
N TRP A 1 26.09 3.30 -5.78
CA TRP A 1 25.74 4.50 -4.98
C TRP A 1 26.74 4.62 -3.84
N PRO A 2 27.41 5.77 -3.67
CA PRO A 2 28.51 5.91 -2.70
C PRO A 2 28.08 6.31 -1.28
N GLY A 3 26.81 6.63 -1.05
CA GLY A 3 26.32 7.03 0.28
C GLY A 3 26.20 5.86 1.26
N GLU A 4 25.98 6.17 2.54
CA GLU A 4 25.70 5.17 3.57
C GLU A 4 24.22 4.76 3.60
N ILE A 5 23.96 3.46 3.70
CA ILE A 5 22.64 2.86 3.82
C ILE A 5 22.49 2.32 5.24
N PHE A 6 21.42 2.71 5.92
CA PHE A 6 21.03 2.13 7.20
C PHE A 6 19.69 1.43 7.05
N LEU A 7 19.69 0.10 7.21
CA LEU A 7 18.49 -0.73 7.18
C LEU A 7 18.10 -1.11 8.61
N LEU A 8 17.01 -0.52 9.09
CA LEU A 8 16.41 -0.88 10.38
C LEU A 8 15.30 -1.89 10.13
N TYR A 9 15.45 -3.10 10.66
CA TYR A 9 14.55 -4.22 10.43
C TYR A 9 13.88 -4.66 11.75
N SER A 10 12.55 -4.65 11.82
CA SER A 10 11.81 -5.17 12.97
C SER A 10 10.98 -6.38 12.59
N THR A 11 11.14 -7.48 13.34
CA THR A 11 10.29 -8.67 13.22
C THR A 11 9.83 -9.16 14.58
N ARG A 12 8.95 -10.16 14.58
CA ARG A 12 8.54 -10.83 15.82
C ARG A 12 9.62 -11.76 16.31
N THR A 13 10.13 -12.63 15.44
CA THR A 13 11.10 -13.67 15.79
C THR A 13 12.22 -13.75 14.76
N SER A 14 13.34 -14.40 15.11
CA SER A 14 14.46 -14.60 14.20
C SER A 14 14.07 -15.42 12.95
N ARG A 15 13.06 -16.30 13.06
CA ARG A 15 12.51 -17.05 11.92
C ARG A 15 11.82 -16.16 10.89
N GLU A 16 11.32 -15.01 11.31
CA GLU A 16 10.64 -14.04 10.43
C GLU A 16 11.61 -13.00 9.86
N PHE A 17 12.89 -13.03 10.26
CA PHE A 17 13.92 -12.19 9.66
C PHE A 17 14.34 -12.78 8.31
N ILE A 18 13.47 -12.62 7.33
CA ILE A 18 13.72 -13.05 5.96
C ILE A 18 14.91 -12.30 5.37
N PHE A 19 15.67 -12.99 4.52
CA PHE A 19 16.91 -12.50 3.89
C PHE A 19 18.07 -12.20 4.85
N ARG A 20 18.07 -12.77 6.05
CA ARG A 20 19.15 -12.54 7.02
C ARG A 20 20.53 -12.86 6.44
N GLU A 21 20.69 -14.04 5.83
CA GLU A 21 22.00 -14.49 5.35
C GLU A 21 22.47 -13.64 4.16
N GLU A 22 21.56 -13.26 3.28
CA GLU A 22 21.81 -12.38 2.14
C GLU A 22 22.19 -10.97 2.58
N LEU A 23 21.52 -10.43 3.60
CA LEU A 23 21.88 -9.13 4.19
C LEU A 23 23.25 -9.18 4.85
N GLU A 24 23.55 -10.24 5.62
CA GLU A 24 24.88 -10.44 6.21
C GLU A 24 25.98 -10.55 5.14
N TYR A 25 25.70 -11.25 4.04
CA TYR A 25 26.60 -11.32 2.89
C TYR A 25 26.81 -9.94 2.24
N LEU A 26 25.74 -9.18 2.03
CA LEU A 26 25.82 -7.84 1.45
C LEU A 26 26.62 -6.88 2.35
N GLN A 27 26.43 -6.92 3.67
CA GLN A 27 27.21 -6.08 4.60
C GLN A 27 28.71 -6.38 4.52
N ARG A 28 29.11 -7.65 4.35
CA ARG A 28 30.53 -8.01 4.17
C ARG A 28 31.12 -7.45 2.88
N ARG A 29 30.31 -7.31 1.84
CA ARG A 29 30.72 -6.81 0.51
C ARG A 29 30.64 -5.29 0.38
N HIS A 30 29.76 -4.66 1.16
CA HIS A 30 29.42 -3.25 1.05
C HIS A 30 29.58 -2.59 2.43
N PRO A 31 30.76 -2.02 2.73
CA PRO A 31 31.03 -1.42 4.05
C PRO A 31 30.16 -0.20 4.35
N ASN A 32 29.49 0.36 3.35
CA ASN A 32 28.51 1.43 3.49
C ASN A 32 27.09 0.93 3.81
N LEU A 33 26.86 -0.39 3.96
CA LEU A 33 25.58 -0.96 4.37
C LEU A 33 25.59 -1.37 5.85
N ASN A 34 24.76 -0.70 6.63
CA ASN A 34 24.57 -0.95 8.05
C ASN A 34 23.18 -1.56 8.30
N VAL A 35 23.11 -2.78 8.79
CA VAL A 35 21.83 -3.46 9.09
C VAL A 35 21.68 -3.59 10.60
N VAL A 36 20.56 -3.09 11.13
CA VAL A 36 20.19 -3.19 12.54
C VAL A 36 18.84 -3.88 12.63
N ALA A 37 18.81 -5.06 13.24
CA ALA A 37 17.58 -5.82 13.44
C ALA A 37 17.15 -5.83 14.91
N THR A 38 15.83 -5.76 15.15
CA THR A 38 15.23 -5.89 16.48
C THR A 38 14.07 -6.89 16.49
N MET A 39 13.97 -7.67 17.56
CA MET A 39 12.96 -8.71 17.73
C MET A 39 11.93 -8.30 18.79
N THR A 40 10.66 -8.25 18.42
CA THR A 40 9.57 -7.91 19.37
C THR A 40 9.11 -9.08 20.24
N ARG A 41 9.41 -10.33 19.83
CA ARG A 41 9.18 -11.56 20.59
C ARG A 41 10.43 -12.45 20.55
N SER A 42 11.41 -12.12 21.38
CA SER A 42 12.65 -12.91 21.50
C SER A 42 12.60 -14.01 22.56
N ALA A 43 11.49 -14.17 23.28
CA ALA A 43 11.38 -15.21 24.30
C ALA A 43 11.39 -16.60 23.64
N GLY A 44 12.32 -17.45 24.06
CA GLY A 44 12.47 -18.80 23.52
C GLY A 44 13.15 -18.88 22.15
N THR A 45 13.76 -17.80 21.65
CA THR A 45 14.57 -17.80 20.42
C THR A 45 16.04 -17.52 20.75
N VAL A 46 16.95 -18.08 19.95
CA VAL A 46 18.38 -17.76 20.02
C VAL A 46 18.59 -16.42 19.33
N TRP A 47 18.51 -15.33 20.10
CA TRP A 47 18.70 -13.97 19.62
C TRP A 47 19.48 -13.13 20.63
N MET A 48 20.67 -12.68 20.20
CA MET A 48 21.59 -11.88 21.01
C MET A 48 21.60 -10.39 20.64
N GLY A 49 20.79 -9.98 19.65
CA GLY A 49 20.69 -8.58 19.23
C GLY A 49 19.62 -7.78 19.99
N LEU A 50 19.23 -6.65 19.41
CA LEU A 50 18.26 -5.72 20.01
C LEU A 50 16.88 -6.35 20.19
N LYS A 51 16.19 -5.95 21.26
CA LYS A 51 14.87 -6.48 21.64
C LYS A 51 13.88 -5.33 21.79
N GLY A 52 12.65 -5.57 21.34
CA GLY A 52 11.56 -4.62 21.42
C GLY A 52 11.24 -3.94 20.08
N ARG A 53 10.30 -2.99 20.16
CA ARG A 53 9.91 -2.15 19.01
C ARG A 53 10.91 -1.02 18.83
N PHE A 54 10.88 -0.36 17.68
CA PHE A 54 11.62 0.87 17.49
C PHE A 54 11.21 1.92 18.54
N ASN A 55 12.21 2.59 19.08
CA ASN A 55 12.10 3.79 19.89
C ASN A 55 13.14 4.81 19.38
N LYS A 56 13.05 6.06 19.85
CA LYS A 56 13.94 7.14 19.38
C LYS A 56 15.40 6.85 19.68
N GLU A 57 15.67 6.27 20.84
CA GLU A 57 17.02 5.97 21.31
C GLU A 57 17.69 4.95 20.39
N LEU A 58 16.95 3.91 19.98
CA LEU A 58 17.41 2.91 19.03
C LEU A 58 17.66 3.53 17.67
N ILE A 59 16.73 4.34 17.14
CA ILE A 59 16.88 4.97 15.82
C ILE A 59 18.09 5.90 15.81
N ALA A 60 18.24 6.75 16.82
CA ALA A 60 19.36 7.68 16.94
C ALA A 60 20.71 6.97 17.11
N ALA A 61 20.75 5.86 17.88
CA ALA A 61 21.96 5.06 18.03
C ALA A 61 22.32 4.28 16.75
N ALA A 62 21.32 3.83 16.00
CA ALA A 62 21.50 3.06 14.78
C ALA A 62 21.88 3.92 13.57
N VAL A 63 21.41 5.17 13.52
CA VAL A 63 21.56 6.04 12.34
C VAL A 63 22.15 7.39 12.75
N PRO A 64 23.47 7.58 12.61
CA PRO A 64 24.11 8.87 12.82
C PRO A 64 23.51 9.93 11.90
N ASP A 65 23.32 11.15 12.42
CA ASP A 65 22.82 12.31 11.66
C ASP A 65 21.47 12.09 10.95
N ILE A 66 20.57 11.29 11.56
CA ILE A 66 19.26 10.92 10.98
C ILE A 66 18.47 12.12 10.41
N ALA A 67 18.55 13.30 11.05
CA ALA A 67 17.87 14.52 10.61
C ALA A 67 18.28 15.01 9.21
N SER A 68 19.48 14.62 8.74
CA SER A 68 20.01 14.97 7.42
C SER A 68 19.77 13.89 6.35
N ARG A 69 19.09 12.80 6.70
CA ARG A 69 18.96 11.60 5.86
C ARG A 69 17.52 11.39 5.39
N ARG A 70 17.39 10.99 4.13
CA ARG A 70 16.12 10.49 3.58
C ARG A 70 15.74 9.15 4.22
N ALA A 71 14.55 9.10 4.81
CA ALA A 71 14.02 7.91 5.45
C ALA A 71 12.93 7.28 4.58
N HIS A 72 13.05 5.97 4.34
CA HIS A 72 12.03 5.17 3.67
C HIS A 72 11.42 4.20 4.69
N ILE A 73 10.09 4.26 4.86
CA ILE A 73 9.36 3.46 5.85
C ILE A 73 8.35 2.58 5.12
N CYS A 74 8.40 1.28 5.40
CA CYS A 74 7.44 0.31 4.92
C CYS A 74 7.15 -0.69 6.04
N GLY A 75 5.88 -1.02 6.25
CA GLY A 75 5.48 -1.98 7.27
C GLY A 75 4.01 -1.86 7.66
N PRO A 76 3.60 -2.52 8.76
CA PRO A 76 2.24 -2.39 9.28
C PRO A 76 1.90 -0.93 9.63
N PRO A 77 0.66 -0.45 9.39
CA PRO A 77 0.29 0.96 9.60
C PRO A 77 0.67 1.51 10.97
N GLY A 78 0.38 0.76 12.06
CA GLY A 78 0.72 1.20 13.40
C GLY A 78 2.23 1.33 13.67
N MET A 79 3.06 0.56 12.97
CA MET A 79 4.52 0.73 13.05
C MET A 79 4.96 1.95 12.24
N MET A 80 4.43 2.13 11.03
CA MET A 80 4.78 3.28 10.19
C MET A 80 4.43 4.61 10.86
N GLU A 81 3.23 4.73 11.45
CA GLU A 81 2.82 5.95 12.17
C GLU A 81 3.70 6.22 13.40
N ALA A 82 4.03 5.18 14.17
CA ALA A 82 4.93 5.33 15.31
C ALA A 82 6.34 5.79 14.86
N VAL A 83 6.88 5.20 13.79
CA VAL A 83 8.21 5.59 13.26
C VAL A 83 8.19 7.01 12.70
N LYS A 84 7.16 7.42 11.97
CA LYS A 84 7.00 8.81 11.51
C LYS A 84 7.05 9.79 12.68
N ALA A 85 6.29 9.54 13.75
CA ALA A 85 6.28 10.39 14.94
C ALA A 85 7.68 10.48 15.58
N MET A 86 8.38 9.34 15.70
CA MET A 86 9.76 9.33 16.21
C MET A 86 10.73 10.11 15.34
N LEU A 87 10.62 10.04 14.01
CA LEU A 87 11.48 10.80 13.10
C LEU A 87 11.22 12.32 13.19
N VAL A 88 9.96 12.74 13.37
CA VAL A 88 9.62 14.15 13.62
C VAL A 88 10.30 14.63 14.91
N GLU A 89 10.21 13.85 15.98
CA GLU A 89 10.87 14.18 17.25
C GLU A 89 12.40 14.20 17.15
N LEU A 90 12.98 13.43 16.22
CA LEU A 90 14.41 13.42 15.91
C LEU A 90 14.82 14.54 14.92
N GLY A 91 13.88 15.41 14.52
CA GLY A 91 14.15 16.56 13.66
C GLY A 91 14.29 16.24 12.18
N VAL A 92 13.80 15.07 11.73
CA VAL A 92 13.79 14.72 10.30
C VAL A 92 12.71 15.53 9.59
N PRO A 93 13.06 16.31 8.54
CA PRO A 93 12.06 17.06 7.78
C PRO A 93 11.07 16.13 7.08
N GLY A 94 9.79 16.50 7.06
CA GLY A 94 8.70 15.66 6.53
C GLY A 94 8.88 15.29 5.06
N GLU A 95 9.47 16.17 4.26
CA GLU A 95 9.77 15.94 2.84
C GLU A 95 10.83 14.85 2.61
N GLN A 96 11.63 14.54 3.63
CA GLN A 96 12.62 13.47 3.62
C GLN A 96 12.04 12.11 4.04
N VAL A 97 10.83 12.08 4.59
CA VAL A 97 10.14 10.85 4.98
C VAL A 97 9.29 10.36 3.81
N LYS A 98 9.60 9.17 3.30
CA LYS A 98 8.87 8.48 2.23
C LYS A 98 8.29 7.21 2.78
N THR A 99 7.03 6.94 2.47
CA THR A 99 6.34 5.75 2.97
C THR A 99 5.70 4.96 1.86
N GLU A 100 5.73 3.65 1.99
CA GLU A 100 5.01 2.72 1.12
C GLU A 100 4.18 1.78 2.00
N ALA A 101 2.87 1.79 1.79
CA ALA A 101 1.94 0.93 2.50
C ALA A 101 1.60 -0.28 1.62
N PHE A 102 1.81 -1.49 2.16
CA PHE A 102 1.38 -2.73 1.52
C PHE A 102 0.09 -3.21 2.15
N GLY A 103 -1.00 -3.22 1.36
CA GLY A 103 -2.25 -3.85 1.71
C GLY A 103 -2.97 -3.23 2.90
N THR A 104 -3.81 -2.24 2.65
CA THR A 104 -4.92 -1.84 3.53
C THR A 104 -6.15 -2.71 3.26
N ALA A 105 -5.98 -4.03 3.11
CA ALA A 105 -7.12 -4.92 3.26
C ALA A 105 -7.47 -4.93 4.76
N LYS A 106 -8.41 -4.07 5.17
CA LYS A 106 -9.26 -4.43 6.31
C LYS A 106 -9.72 -5.84 6.00
N ARG A 107 -9.33 -6.80 6.85
CA ARG A 107 -9.68 -8.20 6.68
C ARG A 107 -11.21 -8.27 6.56
N ARG A 108 -11.74 -8.42 5.34
CA ARG A 108 -13.16 -8.67 5.13
C ARG A 108 -13.51 -9.86 6.02
N PRO A 109 -14.59 -9.79 6.82
CA PRO A 109 -15.22 -11.02 7.28
C PRO A 109 -15.43 -11.87 6.03
N LYS A 110 -14.89 -13.09 6.04
CA LYS A 110 -15.09 -14.03 4.94
C LYS A 110 -16.61 -14.17 4.75
N ALA A 111 -17.15 -13.57 3.70
CA ALA A 111 -18.53 -13.83 3.32
C ALA A 111 -18.62 -15.35 3.10
N PRO A 112 -19.62 -16.04 3.67
CA PRO A 112 -19.81 -17.45 3.38
C PRO A 112 -19.95 -17.59 1.87
N ALA A 113 -19.23 -18.55 1.30
CA ALA A 113 -19.36 -18.91 -0.11
C ALA A 113 -20.84 -19.27 -0.36
N ALA A 114 -21.58 -18.35 -0.98
CA ALA A 114 -22.94 -18.60 -1.36
C ALA A 114 -22.92 -19.51 -2.59
N ALA A 115 -23.52 -20.67 -2.42
CA ALA A 115 -23.70 -21.69 -3.42
C ALA A 115 -24.37 -21.13 -4.68
N ALA A 116 -23.97 -21.68 -5.84
CA ALA A 116 -24.69 -21.53 -7.09
C ALA A 116 -26.16 -21.94 -6.90
N GLY A 117 -27.08 -20.99 -7.07
CA GLY A 117 -28.51 -21.25 -6.91
C GLY A 117 -29.39 -20.05 -7.23
N LYS A 118 -29.91 -20.04 -8.47
CA LYS A 118 -31.07 -19.31 -9.01
C LYS A 118 -31.11 -17.77 -8.87
N ALA A 119 -31.17 -17.13 -10.03
CA ALA A 119 -31.34 -15.70 -10.23
C ALA A 119 -32.58 -15.13 -9.50
N PRO A 120 -32.40 -14.12 -8.64
CA PRO A 120 -33.45 -13.15 -8.32
C PRO A 120 -33.40 -11.99 -9.32
N ALA A 121 -34.56 -11.41 -9.61
CA ALA A 121 -34.72 -10.27 -10.50
C ALA A 121 -33.73 -9.13 -10.17
N THR A 122 -32.92 -8.75 -11.16
CA THR A 122 -31.84 -7.77 -11.03
C THR A 122 -32.46 -6.38 -10.79
N PRO A 123 -32.19 -5.70 -9.65
CA PRO A 123 -32.36 -4.25 -9.61
C PRO A 123 -31.47 -3.67 -10.71
N ALA A 124 -32.00 -2.78 -11.56
CA ALA A 124 -31.31 -2.26 -12.74
C ALA A 124 -29.85 -1.92 -12.39
N ALA A 125 -28.92 -2.73 -12.91
CA ALA A 125 -27.51 -2.52 -12.65
C ALA A 125 -27.15 -1.17 -13.24
N ALA A 126 -26.43 -0.35 -12.47
CA ALA A 126 -25.84 0.88 -12.98
C ALA A 126 -25.00 0.57 -14.22
N THR A 127 -24.76 1.56 -15.06
CA THR A 127 -23.93 1.43 -16.25
C THR A 127 -22.66 2.26 -16.09
N VAL A 128 -21.52 1.66 -16.39
CA VAL A 128 -20.27 2.41 -16.63
C VAL A 128 -20.08 2.64 -18.12
N THR A 129 -19.80 3.88 -18.50
CA THR A 129 -19.47 4.27 -19.88
C THR A 129 -18.00 4.66 -19.99
N PHE A 130 -17.29 4.01 -20.89
CA PHE A 130 -15.88 4.21 -21.19
C PHE A 130 -15.76 5.09 -22.42
N THR A 131 -15.58 6.41 -22.22
CA THR A 131 -15.84 7.40 -23.27
C THR A 131 -14.82 7.37 -24.42
N ARG A 132 -13.57 6.95 -24.17
CA ARG A 132 -12.53 6.91 -25.21
C ARG A 132 -12.65 5.64 -26.06
N SER A 133 -13.06 4.53 -25.47
CA SER A 133 -13.36 3.29 -26.21
C SER A 133 -14.77 3.27 -26.83
N GLY A 134 -15.68 4.13 -26.37
CA GLY A 134 -17.08 4.18 -26.81
C GLY A 134 -17.92 2.99 -26.32
N LYS A 135 -17.41 2.21 -25.37
CA LYS A 135 -18.08 1.02 -24.83
C LYS A 135 -18.79 1.33 -23.51
N SER A 136 -19.79 0.51 -23.17
CA SER A 136 -20.44 0.55 -21.87
C SER A 136 -20.62 -0.86 -21.32
N ALA A 137 -20.61 -0.99 -20.00
CA ALA A 137 -20.78 -2.26 -19.30
C ALA A 137 -21.71 -2.12 -18.10
N PRO A 138 -22.45 -3.18 -17.73
CA PRO A 138 -23.13 -3.23 -16.43
C PRO A 138 -22.12 -3.12 -15.28
N LEU A 139 -22.44 -2.28 -14.29
CA LEU A 139 -21.70 -2.07 -13.07
C LEU A 139 -22.59 -2.48 -11.89
N ALA A 140 -22.39 -3.70 -11.40
CA ALA A 140 -23.02 -4.12 -10.15
C ALA A 140 -22.36 -3.41 -8.96
N PRO A 141 -23.08 -3.16 -7.85
CA PRO A 141 -22.55 -2.39 -6.71
C PRO A 141 -21.28 -2.96 -6.06
N ASP A 142 -21.04 -4.26 -6.20
CA ASP A 142 -19.87 -4.96 -5.67
C ASP A 142 -18.74 -5.15 -6.70
N VAL A 143 -18.99 -4.82 -7.96
CA VAL A 143 -18.03 -4.88 -9.08
C VAL A 143 -17.32 -3.54 -9.21
N THR A 144 -16.00 -3.60 -9.43
CA THR A 144 -15.17 -2.41 -9.63
C THR A 144 -15.25 -1.93 -11.08
N VAL A 145 -14.97 -0.64 -11.30
CA VAL A 145 -14.85 -0.07 -12.66
C VAL A 145 -13.81 -0.82 -13.50
N LEU A 146 -12.71 -1.28 -12.89
CA LEU A 146 -11.68 -2.08 -13.59
C LEU A 146 -12.23 -3.44 -14.03
N GLU A 147 -12.92 -4.18 -13.17
CA GLU A 147 -13.53 -5.48 -13.53
C GLU A 147 -14.57 -5.32 -14.65
N ALA A 148 -15.37 -4.26 -14.61
CA ALA A 148 -16.33 -3.94 -15.67
C ALA A 148 -15.63 -3.56 -16.99
N ALA A 149 -14.48 -2.87 -16.94
CA ALA A 149 -13.67 -2.56 -18.10
C ALA A 149 -13.11 -3.83 -18.75
N GLU A 150 -12.55 -4.74 -17.95
CA GLU A 150 -12.02 -6.03 -18.40
C GLU A 150 -13.11 -6.86 -19.08
N ALA A 151 -14.32 -6.92 -18.50
CA ALA A 151 -15.45 -7.63 -19.07
C ALA A 151 -15.91 -7.05 -20.43
N ALA A 152 -15.76 -5.74 -20.64
CA ALA A 152 -16.07 -5.08 -21.91
C ALA A 152 -14.88 -5.05 -22.90
N GLY A 153 -13.72 -5.59 -22.52
CA GLY A 153 -12.49 -5.49 -23.30
C GLY A 153 -12.02 -4.05 -23.48
N VAL A 154 -12.11 -3.24 -22.42
CA VAL A 154 -11.53 -1.89 -22.31
C VAL A 154 -10.26 -2.00 -21.48
N GLU A 155 -9.16 -1.49 -22.02
CA GLU A 155 -7.86 -1.56 -21.37
C GLU A 155 -7.65 -0.39 -20.42
N ILE A 156 -7.41 -0.71 -19.14
CA ILE A 156 -6.99 0.22 -18.09
C ILE A 156 -5.74 -0.37 -17.44
N ASP A 157 -4.65 0.41 -17.40
CA ASP A 157 -3.40 0.00 -16.76
C ASP A 157 -3.65 -0.47 -15.32
N ASN A 158 -3.11 -1.61 -14.91
CA ASN A 158 -3.29 -2.13 -13.56
C ASN A 158 -2.14 -3.02 -13.09
N SER A 159 -1.95 -3.11 -11.77
CA SER A 159 -0.91 -3.93 -11.15
C SER A 159 -1.37 -4.50 -9.79
N CYS A 160 -1.37 -3.70 -8.72
CA CYS A 160 -1.63 -4.22 -7.36
C CYS A 160 -3.09 -4.65 -7.07
N ARG A 161 -4.07 -4.05 -7.77
CA ARG A 161 -5.53 -4.17 -7.51
C ARG A 161 -5.97 -3.89 -6.07
N SER A 162 -5.12 -3.30 -5.24
CA SER A 162 -5.37 -3.01 -3.81
C SER A 162 -5.46 -1.51 -3.51
N GLY A 163 -5.50 -0.65 -4.52
CA GLY A 163 -5.59 0.81 -4.34
C GLY A 163 -4.29 1.51 -3.92
N THR A 164 -3.14 0.83 -3.93
CA THR A 164 -1.87 1.36 -3.37
C THR A 164 -0.83 1.77 -4.41
N CYS A 165 -0.84 1.21 -5.62
CA CYS A 165 0.19 1.50 -6.64
C CYS A 165 -0.15 2.63 -7.62
N GLY A 166 -1.43 2.98 -7.79
CA GLY A 166 -1.87 4.06 -8.68
C GLY A 166 -1.89 3.75 -10.19
N SER A 167 -1.48 2.56 -10.66
CA SER A 167 -1.50 2.23 -12.10
C SER A 167 -2.89 2.34 -12.73
N CYS A 168 -3.95 2.06 -11.96
CA CYS A 168 -5.34 2.11 -12.40
C CYS A 168 -6.01 3.49 -12.29
N LYS A 169 -5.24 4.58 -12.29
CA LYS A 169 -5.79 5.94 -12.25
C LYS A 169 -6.55 6.22 -13.55
N VAL A 170 -7.81 6.61 -13.41
CA VAL A 170 -8.66 7.04 -14.52
C VAL A 170 -9.48 8.25 -14.10
N LYS A 171 -9.83 9.13 -15.03
CA LYS A 171 -10.65 10.30 -14.75
C LYS A 171 -12.13 9.94 -14.74
N LEU A 172 -12.83 10.30 -13.66
CA LEU A 172 -14.29 10.27 -13.57
C LEU A 172 -14.85 11.53 -14.24
N LEU A 173 -15.67 11.32 -15.27
CA LEU A 173 -16.30 12.38 -16.06
C LEU A 173 -17.70 12.72 -15.58
N SER A 174 -18.46 11.71 -15.11
CA SER A 174 -19.77 11.91 -14.49
C SER A 174 -20.12 10.80 -13.50
N GLY A 175 -21.06 11.10 -12.59
CA GLY A 175 -21.53 10.20 -11.54
C GLY A 175 -20.70 10.30 -10.27
N ALA A 176 -20.87 9.33 -9.37
CA ALA A 176 -20.15 9.25 -8.10
C ALA A 176 -19.69 7.81 -7.87
N VAL A 177 -18.52 7.65 -7.25
CA VAL A 177 -17.97 6.35 -6.88
C VAL A 177 -17.59 6.34 -5.41
N THR A 178 -17.57 5.13 -4.84
CA THR A 178 -16.98 4.86 -3.53
C THR A 178 -15.72 4.03 -3.72
N MET A 179 -14.69 4.28 -2.90
CA MET A 179 -13.42 3.56 -2.91
C MET A 179 -13.08 3.17 -1.46
N GLU A 180 -12.71 1.90 -1.24
CA GLU A 180 -12.33 1.43 0.09
C GLU A 180 -10.90 1.89 0.45
N VAL A 181 -10.02 1.90 -0.55
CA VAL A 181 -8.62 2.33 -0.44
C VAL A 181 -8.33 3.42 -1.46
N GLU A 182 -7.75 4.53 -1.00
CA GLU A 182 -7.39 5.70 -1.81
C GLU A 182 -5.90 6.08 -1.67
N ASP A 183 -5.06 5.17 -1.16
CA ASP A 183 -3.68 5.45 -0.76
C ASP A 183 -2.80 5.95 -1.92
N ALA A 184 -3.15 5.60 -3.16
CA ALA A 184 -2.43 6.05 -4.35
C ALA A 184 -2.92 7.38 -4.95
N LEU A 185 -3.90 8.06 -4.33
CA LEU A 185 -4.43 9.34 -4.79
C LEU A 185 -3.84 10.51 -3.98
N GLU A 186 -3.14 11.40 -4.67
CA GLU A 186 -2.69 12.67 -4.10
C GLU A 186 -3.87 13.67 -4.05
N PRO A 187 -3.82 14.72 -3.21
CA PRO A 187 -4.86 15.76 -3.18
C PRO A 187 -5.16 16.36 -4.57
N GLU A 188 -4.14 16.54 -5.40
CA GLU A 188 -4.23 17.04 -6.76
C GLU A 188 -4.97 16.08 -7.70
N ASP A 189 -4.81 14.76 -7.50
CA ASP A 189 -5.56 13.74 -8.23
C ASP A 189 -7.05 13.86 -7.92
N LYS A 190 -7.39 13.98 -6.63
CA LYS A 190 -8.78 14.11 -6.18
C LYS A 190 -9.42 15.39 -6.71
N ALA A 191 -8.69 16.51 -6.69
CA ALA A 191 -9.15 17.78 -7.26
C ALA A 191 -9.44 17.71 -8.77
N ARG A 192 -8.83 16.75 -9.48
CA ARG A 192 -9.03 16.51 -10.92
C ARG A 192 -10.03 15.39 -11.22
N ASN A 193 -10.77 14.92 -10.22
CA ASN A 193 -11.70 13.78 -10.30
C ASN A 193 -11.03 12.49 -10.80
N ILE A 194 -9.78 12.25 -10.43
CA ILE A 194 -9.12 10.97 -10.68
C ILE A 194 -9.57 9.95 -9.64
N ILE A 195 -9.89 8.74 -10.10
CA ILE A 195 -10.31 7.60 -9.29
C ILE A 195 -9.37 6.41 -9.53
N LEU A 196 -9.32 5.48 -8.59
CA LEU A 196 -8.64 4.20 -8.75
C LEU A 196 -9.65 3.17 -9.28
N ALA A 197 -9.58 2.83 -10.56
CA ALA A 197 -10.55 1.92 -11.19
C ALA A 197 -10.66 0.56 -10.47
N CYS A 198 -9.57 0.07 -9.85
CA CYS A 198 -9.56 -1.18 -9.08
C CYS A 198 -10.24 -1.12 -7.72
N GLN A 199 -10.64 0.07 -7.26
CA GLN A 199 -11.34 0.28 -5.98
C GLN A 199 -12.71 0.94 -6.19
N ALA A 200 -12.88 1.68 -7.29
CA ALA A 200 -14.08 2.45 -7.58
C ALA A 200 -15.28 1.56 -7.86
N LYS A 201 -16.34 1.75 -7.08
CA LYS A 201 -17.66 1.10 -7.23
C LYS A 201 -18.76 2.14 -7.21
N SER A 202 -19.87 1.86 -7.87
CA SER A 202 -21.04 2.74 -7.82
C SER A 202 -22.34 1.96 -7.84
N SER A 203 -23.37 2.57 -7.26
CA SER A 203 -24.77 2.14 -7.40
C SER A 203 -25.54 2.97 -8.42
N GLY A 204 -24.91 3.97 -9.05
CA GLY A 204 -25.51 4.80 -10.10
C GLY A 204 -24.62 4.86 -11.34
N ASP A 205 -25.16 5.37 -12.44
CA ASP A 205 -24.43 5.44 -13.71
C ASP A 205 -23.21 6.35 -13.58
N VAL A 206 -22.11 5.91 -14.18
CA VAL A 206 -20.82 6.62 -14.17
C VAL A 206 -20.21 6.66 -15.56
N SER A 207 -19.44 7.70 -15.85
CA SER A 207 -18.61 7.75 -17.06
C SER A 207 -17.16 8.03 -16.72
N VAL A 208 -16.25 7.33 -17.38
CA VAL A 208 -14.80 7.43 -17.16
C VAL A 208 -14.06 7.59 -18.48
N GLU A 209 -12.92 8.29 -18.42
CA GLU A 209 -12.05 8.57 -19.57
C GLU A 209 -11.16 7.35 -19.91
N ALA A 210 -11.76 6.26 -20.41
CA ALA A 210 -11.05 5.03 -20.79
C ALA A 210 -11.47 4.46 -22.15
#